data_AF-A0A1N6VJ05-F1
#
_entry.id   AF-A0A1N6VJ05-F1
#
_cell.length_a   1.000
_cell.length_b   1.000
_cell.length_c   1.000
_cell.angle_alpha   90.00
_cell.angle_beta   90.00
_cell.angle_gamma   90.00
#
_symmetry.space_group_name_H-M   'P 1'
#
loop_
_entity.id
_entity.type
_entity.pdbx_description
1 polymer ?
#
loop_
_entity_poly.entity_id
_entity_poly.type
_entity_poly.pdbx_seq_one_letter_code
_entity_poly.pdbx_strand_id
1 'polypeptide(L)' 'MTQVFQVSGMHCSGCSARVQRAAEALAPGATVTLEPPRLTLPEGATLDAETINRRLAELGDYRAAALPG' A
#
# COMPACT_ATOMS: atom_id res chain seq x y z
N MET A 1 7.38 -9.74 12.11
CA MET A 1 7.11 -10.08 10.70
C MET A 1 6.66 -8.82 9.98
N THR A 2 7.32 -8.46 8.88
CA THR A 2 6.87 -7.39 7.98
C THR A 2 5.82 -7.95 7.02
N GLN A 3 4.75 -7.21 6.76
CA GLN A 3 3.75 -7.61 5.77
C GLN A 3 4.02 -6.88 4.45
N VAL A 4 3.90 -7.59 3.34
CA VAL A 4 4.06 -7.01 1.99
C VAL A 4 2.76 -7.18 1.22
N PHE A 5 2.34 -6.11 0.55
CA PHE A 5 1.15 -6.08 -0.29
C PHE A 5 1.54 -5.68 -1.70
N GLN A 6 1.00 -6.36 -2.70
CA GLN A 6 1.12 -5.94 -4.09
C GLN A 6 0.05 -4.90 -4.38
N VAL A 7 0.45 -3.73 -4.90
CA VAL A 7 -0.49 -2.66 -5.25
C VAL A 7 -0.70 -2.63 -6.76
N SER A 8 -1.93 -2.80 -7.21
CA SER A 8 -2.34 -2.68 -8.62
C SER A 8 -3.05 -1.34 -8.82
N GLY A 9 -2.87 -0.73 -10.00
CA GLY A 9 -3.52 0.55 -10.36
C GLY A 9 -2.62 1.79 -10.29
N MET A 10 -1.36 1.65 -9.85
CA MET A 10 -0.37 2.74 -9.87
C MET A 10 0.18 2.99 -11.28
N HIS A 11 -0.69 3.31 -12.25
CA HIS A 11 -0.30 3.48 -13.64
C HIS A 11 0.20 4.91 -13.97
N CYS A 12 0.20 5.81 -13.00
CA CYS A 12 0.66 7.19 -13.16
C CYS A 12 1.65 7.55 -12.04
N SER A 13 2.66 8.34 -12.37
CA SER A 13 3.69 8.83 -11.44
C SER A 13 3.12 9.67 -10.29
N GLY A 14 1.93 10.25 -10.45
CA GLY A 14 1.20 10.92 -9.35
C GLY A 14 0.49 9.96 -8.38
N CYS A 15 0.15 8.76 -8.83
CA CYS A 15 -0.60 7.79 -8.04
C CYS A 15 0.25 7.19 -6.92
N SER A 16 1.51 6.85 -7.19
CA SER A 16 2.43 6.29 -6.20
C SER A 16 2.69 7.22 -5.03
N ALA A 17 2.88 8.50 -5.28
CA ALA A 17 3.06 9.49 -4.21
C ALA A 17 1.84 9.56 -3.28
N ARG A 18 0.62 9.44 -3.84
CA ARG A 18 -0.61 9.35 -3.06
C ARG A 18 -0.69 8.08 -2.24
N VAL A 19 -0.40 6.94 -2.87
CA VAL A 19 -0.40 5.63 -2.20
C VAL A 19 0.63 5.63 -1.07
N GLN A 20 1.82 6.18 -1.28
CA GLN A 20 2.86 6.32 -0.26
C GLN A 20 2.40 7.17 0.93
N ARG A 21 1.83 8.36 0.67
CA ARG A 21 1.29 9.22 1.73
C ARG A 21 0.21 8.51 2.55
N ALA A 22 -0.69 7.78 1.89
CA ALA A 22 -1.75 7.04 2.56
C ALA A 22 -1.23 5.82 3.33
N ALA A 23 -0.22 5.14 2.78
CA ALA A 23 0.48 4.05 3.45
C ALA A 23 1.14 4.51 4.74
N GLU A 24 1.90 5.60 4.69
CA GLU A 24 2.55 6.18 5.87
C GLU A 24 1.53 6.67 6.92
N ALA A 25 0.39 7.20 6.47
CA ALA A 25 -0.71 7.59 7.35
C ALA A 25 -1.41 6.39 8.01
N LEU A 26 -1.44 5.24 7.34
CA LEU A 26 -2.00 3.99 7.85
C LEU A 26 -1.04 3.29 8.82
N ALA A 27 0.24 3.21 8.44
CA ALA A 27 1.29 2.59 9.22
C ALA A 27 2.55 3.46 9.14
N PRO A 28 2.96 4.11 10.25
CA PRO A 28 4.16 4.93 10.26
C PRO A 28 5.38 4.04 10.00
N GLY A 29 6.10 4.31 8.90
CA GLY A 29 7.21 3.49 8.42
C GLY A 29 6.86 2.54 7.28
N ALA A 30 5.64 2.62 6.72
CA ALA A 30 5.29 1.90 5.50
C ALA A 30 6.03 2.48 4.28
N THR A 31 6.60 1.60 3.46
CA THR A 31 7.35 1.97 2.27
C THR A 31 6.61 1.49 1.03
N VAL A 32 6.42 2.38 0.06
CA VAL A 32 5.82 2.04 -1.24
C VAL A 32 6.90 2.09 -2.31
N THR A 33 7.01 1.01 -3.07
CA THR A 33 7.90 0.87 -4.21
C THR A 33 7.05 0.84 -5.48
N LEU A 34 7.49 1.51 -6.54
CA LEU A 34 6.82 1.56 -7.86
C LEU A 34 7.24 0.40 -8.77
N GLU A 35 8.52 0.07 -8.76
CA GLU A 35 9.12 -1.01 -9.54
C GLU A 35 9.89 -1.91 -8.59
N PRO A 36 9.29 -3.02 -8.13
CA PRO A 36 7.91 -3.49 -8.36
C PRO A 36 6.86 -2.75 -7.50
N PRO A 37 5.59 -2.70 -7.92
CA PRO A 37 4.52 -1.96 -7.23
C PRO A 37 4.09 -2.67 -5.95
N ARG A 38 4.76 -2.38 -4.84
CA ARG A 38 4.62 -3.09 -3.57
C ARG A 38 4.58 -2.11 -2.40
N LEU A 39 3.75 -2.42 -1.43
CA LEU A 39 3.64 -1.74 -0.14
C LEU A 39 4.22 -2.67 0.93
N THR A 40 5.29 -2.24 1.59
CA THR A 40 5.90 -2.95 2.70
C THR A 40 5.52 -2.27 4.01
N LEU A 41 4.92 -3.01 4.93
CA LEU A 41 4.56 -2.55 6.25
C LEU A 41 5.66 -2.91 7.28
N PRO A 42 5.93 -2.03 8.25
CA PRO A 42 6.87 -2.30 9.32
C PRO A 42 6.35 -3.39 10.27
N GLU A 43 7.27 -4.00 11.03
CA GLU A 43 6.91 -5.05 11.98
C GLU A 43 5.99 -4.50 13.07
N GLY A 44 4.84 -5.17 13.28
CA GLY A 44 3.82 -4.76 14.26
C GLY A 44 2.66 -3.96 13.65
N ALA A 45 2.76 -3.52 12.38
CA ALA A 45 1.62 -3.00 11.65
C ALA A 45 0.73 -4.18 11.22
N THR A 46 -0.42 -4.33 11.88
CA THR A 46 -1.47 -5.29 11.51
C THR A 46 -2.53 -4.53 10.73
N LEU A 47 -2.42 -4.57 9.40
CA LEU A 47 -3.40 -3.97 8.51
C LEU A 47 -3.95 -5.02 7.56
N ASP A 48 -5.27 -5.11 7.49
CA ASP A 48 -5.94 -5.95 6.51
C ASP A 48 -5.93 -5.31 5.13
N ALA A 49 -5.83 -6.16 4.10
CA ALA A 49 -5.94 -5.73 2.72
C ALA A 49 -7.23 -4.93 2.48
N GLU A 50 -8.34 -5.27 3.16
CA GLU A 50 -9.60 -4.53 3.07
C GLU A 50 -9.49 -3.09 3.56
N THR A 51 -8.84 -2.85 4.71
CA THR A 51 -8.66 -1.50 5.25
C THR A 51 -7.78 -0.66 4.34
N ILE A 52 -6.71 -1.25 3.81
CA ILE A 52 -5.83 -0.60 2.84
C ILE A 52 -6.62 -0.29 1.56
N ASN A 53 -7.35 -1.27 1.01
CA ASN A 53 -8.18 -1.12 -0.19
C ASN A 53 -9.24 -0.03 -0.04
N ARG A 54 -9.88 0.08 1.12
CA ARG A 54 -10.85 1.13 1.37
C ARG A 54 -10.22 2.51 1.32
N ARG A 55 -9.06 2.72 1.97
CA ARG A 55 -8.33 3.99 1.89
C ARG A 55 -7.84 4.29 0.48
N LEU A 56 -7.37 3.28 -0.21
CA LEU A 56 -6.93 3.37 -1.59
C LEU A 56 -8.08 3.75 -2.53
N ALA A 57 -9.27 3.16 -2.34
CA ALA A 57 -10.48 3.47 -3.09
C ALA A 57 -10.92 4.94 -2.94
N GLU A 58 -10.71 5.56 -1.76
CA GLU A 58 -10.95 7.00 -1.57
C GLU A 58 -10.00 7.88 -2.40
N LEU A 59 -8.81 7.37 -2.74
CA LEU A 59 -7.79 8.10 -3.52
C LEU A 59 -7.91 7.85 -5.03
N GLY A 60 -8.54 6.74 -5.43
CA GLY A 60 -8.70 6.30 -6.81
C GLY A 60 -8.86 4.78 -6.95
N ASP A 61 -8.69 4.27 -8.17
CA ASP A 61 -8.87 2.85 -8.52
C ASP A 61 -7.61 2.01 -8.20
N TYR A 62 -7.17 2.02 -6.93
CA TYR A 62 -6.03 1.21 -6.49
C TYR A 62 -6.49 0.01 -5.66
N ARG A 63 -5.81 -1.13 -5.84
CA ARG A 63 -6.00 -2.32 -5.00
C ARG A 63 -4.69 -2.82 -4.42
N ALA A 64 -4.64 -2.99 -3.11
CA ALA A 64 -3.62 -3.74 -2.41
C ALA A 64 -4.10 -5.19 -2.18
N ALA A 65 -3.26 -6.16 -2.56
CA ALA A 65 -3.43 -7.56 -2.26
C ALA A 65 -2.29 -8.03 -1.36
N ALA A 66 -2.60 -8.62 -0.21
CA ALA A 66 -1.57 -9.21 0.65
C ALA A 66 -0.83 -10.29 -0.13
N LEU A 67 0.50 -10.19 -0.21
CA LEU A 67 1.30 -11.28 -0.76
C LEU A 67 1.50 -12.30 0.38
N PRO A 68 1.04 -13.55 0.21
CA PRO A 68 1.50 -14.61 1.09
C PRO A 68 3.00 -14.76 0.85
N GLY A 69 3.80 -14.42 1.87
CA GLY A 69 5.23 -14.67 1.89
C GLY A 69 5.53 -16.16 1.97
#